data_AF-A0A3N4H3Q1-F1
#
_entry.id   AF-A0A3N4H3Q1-F1
#
_cell.length_a   1.000
_cell.length_b   1.000
_cell.length_c   1.000
_cell.angle_alpha   90.00
_cell.angle_beta   90.00
_cell.angle_gamma   90.00
#
_symmetry.space_group_name_H-M   'P 1'
#
loop_
_entity.id
_entity.type
_entity.pdbx_description
1 polymer ?
#
loop_
_entity_poly.entity_id
_entity_poly.type
_entity_poly.pdbx_seq_one_letter_code
_entity_poly.pdbx_strand_id
1 'polypeptide(L)' 'MKRRRRRNYYQNKYLKSEDWQKKRYVVLRRDNWRCVYCGARATQVHHKKYAIKNIGKEPIEWLVSICTSCHDAKHW' A
#
# COMPACT_ATOMS: atom_id res chain seq x y z
N MET A 1 5.35 -9.19 19.47
CA MET A 1 5.10 -10.10 18.32
C MET A 1 6.42 -10.31 17.57
N LYS A 2 6.91 -11.55 17.42
CA LYS A 2 8.17 -11.84 16.67
C LYS A 2 8.05 -11.34 15.21
N ARG A 3 9.10 -10.71 14.65
CA ARG A 3 9.12 -10.05 13.31
C ARG A 3 8.50 -10.91 12.18
N ARG A 4 8.79 -12.22 12.17
CA ARG A 4 8.24 -13.20 11.22
C ARG A 4 6.72 -13.31 11.28
N ARG A 5 6.14 -13.36 12.49
CA ARG A 5 4.68 -13.50 12.70
C ARG A 5 3.94 -12.25 12.21
N ARG A 6 4.52 -11.06 12.42
CA ARG A 6 3.96 -9.80 11.92
C ARG A 6 3.95 -9.76 10.38
N ARG A 7 5.07 -10.13 9.74
CA ARG A 7 5.16 -10.18 8.26
C ARG A 7 4.12 -11.14 7.68
N ASN A 8 3.98 -12.33 8.27
CA ASN A 8 2.99 -13.32 7.83
C ASN A 8 1.55 -12.78 7.96
N TYR A 9 1.19 -12.20 9.12
CA TYR A 9 -0.12 -11.57 9.29
C TYR A 9 -0.36 -10.47 8.26
N TYR A 10 0.63 -9.61 8.02
CA TYR A 10 0.51 -8.52 7.05
C TYR A 10 0.23 -9.05 5.64
N GLN A 11 1.04 -9.99 5.16
CA GLN A 11 0.95 -10.52 3.80
C GLN A 11 -0.28 -11.42 3.58
N ASN A 12 -0.57 -12.29 4.54
CA ASN A 12 -1.56 -13.35 4.37
C ASN A 12 -2.93 -13.03 4.93
N LYS A 13 -3.05 -12.03 5.82
CA LYS A 13 -4.31 -11.62 6.41
C LYS A 13 -4.66 -10.19 6.02
N TYR A 14 -3.85 -9.21 6.42
CA TYR A 14 -4.20 -7.80 6.25
C TYR A 14 -4.33 -7.40 4.78
N LEU A 15 -3.32 -7.66 3.93
CA LEU A 15 -3.36 -7.30 2.51
C LEU A 15 -4.44 -8.04 1.70
N LYS A 16 -5.08 -9.06 2.26
CA LYS A 16 -6.22 -9.78 1.65
C LYS A 16 -7.58 -9.35 2.22
N SER A 17 -7.58 -8.55 3.28
CA SER A 17 -8.80 -8.11 3.97
C SER A 17 -9.57 -7.06 3.16
N GLU A 18 -10.88 -6.96 3.41
CA GLU A 18 -11.71 -5.89 2.87
C GLU A 18 -11.24 -4.49 3.30
N ASP A 19 -10.73 -4.36 4.54
CA ASP A 19 -10.23 -3.09 5.05
C ASP A 19 -9.09 -2.56 4.19
N TRP A 20 -8.18 -3.44 3.78
CA TRP A 20 -7.11 -3.07 2.85
C TRP A 20 -7.67 -2.74 1.46
N GLN A 21 -8.64 -3.50 0.95
CA GLN A 21 -9.24 -3.22 -0.36
C GLN A 21 -9.93 -1.84 -0.40
N LYS A 22 -10.69 -1.50 0.65
CA LYS A 22 -11.33 -0.19 0.83
C LYS A 22 -10.26 0.90 0.93
N LYS A 23 -9.24 0.73 1.77
CA LYS A 23 -8.15 1.71 1.91
C LYS A 23 -7.40 1.91 0.59
N ARG A 24 -7.08 0.82 -0.12
CA ARG A 24 -6.46 0.85 -1.45
C ARG A 24 -7.29 1.66 -2.45
N TYR A 25 -8.60 1.45 -2.48
CA TYR A 25 -9.50 2.22 -3.34
C TYR A 25 -9.46 3.72 -3.00
N VAL A 26 -9.52 4.09 -1.71
CA VAL A 26 -9.47 5.50 -1.30
C VAL A 26 -8.16 6.17 -1.73
N VAL A 27 -7.02 5.48 -1.60
CA VAL A 27 -5.72 6.00 -2.05
C VAL A 27 -5.69 6.19 -3.57
N LEU A 28 -6.14 5.19 -4.34
CA LEU A 28 -6.22 5.27 -5.81
C LEU A 28 -7.13 6.41 -6.25
N ARG A 29 -8.28 6.58 -5.60
CA ARG A 29 -9.22 7.66 -5.88
C ARG A 29 -8.64 9.03 -5.53
N ARG A 30 -7.98 9.17 -4.37
CA ARG A 30 -7.32 10.41 -3.95
C ARG A 30 -6.30 10.89 -5.00
N ASP A 31 -5.52 9.96 -5.53
CA ASP A 31 -4.47 10.28 -6.52
C ASP A 31 -5.00 10.26 -7.97
N ASN A 32 -6.32 10.28 -8.15
CA ASN A 32 -7.00 10.27 -9.45
C ASN A 32 -6.55 9.13 -10.38
N TRP A 33 -6.26 7.96 -9.82
CA TRP A 33 -5.73 6.78 -10.52
C TRP A 33 -4.45 7.09 -11.32
N ARG A 34 -3.67 8.08 -10.89
CA ARG A 34 -2.39 8.44 -11.49
C ARG A 34 -1.24 8.10 -10.56
N CYS A 35 -0.14 7.66 -11.15
CA CYS A 35 1.10 7.38 -10.47
C CYS A 35 1.67 8.71 -9.97
N VAL A 36 1.95 8.80 -8.67
CA VAL A 36 2.50 10.03 -8.08
C VAL A 36 3.91 10.38 -8.56
N TYR A 37 4.61 9.44 -9.19
CA TYR A 37 5.98 9.62 -9.65
C TYR A 37 6.10 9.96 -11.13
N CYS A 38 5.26 9.37 -11.99
CA CYS A 38 5.37 9.54 -13.44
C CYS A 38 4.07 9.97 -14.12
N GLY A 39 2.96 10.10 -13.40
CA GLY A 39 1.67 10.49 -13.95
C GLY A 39 0.91 9.41 -14.74
N ALA A 40 1.53 8.28 -15.06
CA ALA A 40 0.88 7.16 -15.73
C ALA A 40 -0.27 6.56 -14.90
N ARG A 41 -1.12 5.72 -15.50
CA ARG A 41 -2.22 5.06 -14.76
C ARG A 41 -1.68 4.21 -13.60
N ALA A 42 -2.12 4.51 -12.39
CA ALA A 42 -1.80 3.74 -11.20
C ALA A 42 -2.76 2.55 -11.03
N THR A 43 -2.18 1.39 -10.77
CA THR A 43 -2.90 0.14 -10.51
C THR A 43 -2.54 -0.45 -9.15
N GLN A 44 -1.54 0.12 -8.48
CA GLN A 44 -1.00 -0.40 -7.22
C GLN A 44 -0.88 0.72 -6.18
N VAL A 45 -0.76 0.31 -4.92
CA VAL A 45 -0.51 1.23 -3.81
C VAL A 45 0.80 0.81 -3.13
N HIS A 46 1.74 1.74 -3.11
CA HIS A 46 3.03 1.56 -2.46
C HIS A 46 2.99 2.10 -1.03
N HIS A 47 3.60 1.36 -0.10
CA HIS A 47 3.76 1.77 1.30
C HIS A 47 5.08 2.49 1.48
N LYS A 48 5.04 3.80 1.78
CA LYS A 48 6.23 4.58 2.17
C LYS A 48 6.77 4.17 3.54
N LYS A 49 5.88 3.72 4.43
CA LYS A 49 6.19 3.28 5.80
C LYS A 49 5.27 2.12 6.16
N TYR A 50 5.75 1.22 7.03
CA TYR A 50 5.01 0.06 7.50
C TYR A 50 4.65 0.19 8.98
N ALA A 51 3.40 -0.08 9.33
CA ALA A 51 2.94 -0.11 10.71
C ALA A 51 3.56 -1.28 11.49
N ILE A 52 4.20 -0.97 12.63
CA ILE A 52 4.74 -1.99 13.54
C ILE A 52 3.65 -2.52 14.49
N LYS A 53 2.70 -1.64 14.86
CA LYS A 53 1.51 -1.89 15.67
C LYS A 53 0.30 -1.27 14.95
N ASN A 54 -0.92 -1.70 15.28
CA ASN A 54 -2.16 -1.17 14.70
C ASN A 54 -2.21 -1.24 13.17
N ILE A 55 -1.81 -2.39 12.60
CA ILE A 55 -1.92 -2.66 11.16
C ILE A 55 -3.36 -2.45 10.72
N GLY A 56 -3.57 -1.68 9.65
CA GLY A 56 -4.89 -1.27 9.19
C GLY A 56 -5.32 0.10 9.64
N LYS A 57 -4.64 0.70 10.63
CA LYS A 57 -4.89 2.07 11.11
C LYS A 57 -3.78 3.04 10.75
N GLU A 58 -2.87 2.66 9.84
CA GLU A 58 -1.84 3.58 9.36
C GLU A 58 -2.42 4.77 8.60
N PRO A 59 -1.80 5.95 8.72
CA PRO A 59 -2.21 7.16 8.00
C PRO A 59 -2.15 6.96 6.48
N ILE A 60 -3.11 7.56 5.77
CA ILE A 60 -3.23 7.39 4.31
C ILE A 60 -2.08 8.06 3.54
N GLU A 61 -1.40 9.03 4.16
CA GLU A 61 -0.22 9.72 3.64
C GLU A 61 0.98 8.79 3.50
N TRP A 62 0.98 7.67 4.23
CA TRP A 62 2.00 6.62 4.11
C TRP A 62 1.78 5.74 2.89
N LEU A 63 0.68 5.95 2.16
CA LEU A 63 0.28 5.19 0.99
C LEU A 63 0.24 6.11 -0.23
N VAL A 64 0.75 5.62 -1.35
CA VAL A 64 0.70 6.34 -2.63
C VAL A 64 0.33 5.45 -3.79
N SER A 65 -0.44 5.99 -4.72
CA SER A 65 -0.80 5.34 -5.97
C SER A 65 0.39 5.32 -6.91
N ILE A 66 0.69 4.14 -7.46
CA ILE A 66 1.84 3.93 -8.32
C ILE A 66 1.46 3.01 -9.49
N CYS A 67 2.11 3.19 -10.63
CA CYS A 67 2.06 2.23 -11.74
C CYS A 67 2.99 1.05 -11.46
N THR A 68 2.79 -0.06 -12.19
CA THR A 68 3.63 -1.27 -12.04
C THR A 68 5.11 -0.96 -12.25
N SER A 69 5.48 -0.23 -13.31
CA SER A 69 6.89 0.07 -13.61
C SER A 69 7.59 0.86 -12.50
N CYS A 70 6.94 1.89 -11.95
CA CYS A 70 7.50 2.65 -10.84
C CYS A 70 7.51 1.85 -9.53
N HIS A 71 6.58 0.91 -9.36
CA HIS A 71 6.57 0.03 -8.19
C HIS A 71 7.76 -0.93 -8.21
N ASP A 72 7.98 -1.59 -9.33
CA ASP A 72 9.10 -2.53 -9.50
C ASP A 72 10.44 -1.79 -9.37
N ALA A 73 10.54 -0.58 -9.94
CA ALA A 73 11.68 0.32 -9.78
C ALA A 73 11.82 0.95 -8.38
N LYS A 74 11.00 0.58 -7.39
CA LYS A 74 11.17 0.94 -5.97
C LYS A 74 11.44 -0.27 -5.07
N HIS A 75 11.40 -1.48 -5.60
CA HIS A 75 11.70 -2.73 -4.89
C HIS A 75 13.13 -3.24 -5.16
N TRP A 76 14.04 -2.36 -5.58
CA TRP A 76 15.49 -2.55 -5.47
C TRP A 76 16.00 -1.99 -4.13
#